data_AF-A0A847A670-F1
#
_entry.id   AF-A0A847A670-F1
#
_cell.length_a   1.000
_cell.length_b   1.000
_cell.length_c   1.000
_cell.angle_alpha   90.00
_cell.angle_beta   90.00
_cell.angle_gamma   90.00
#
_symmetry.space_group_name_H-M   'P 1'
#
loop_
_entity.id
_entity.type
_entity.pdbx_description
1 polymer ?
#
loop_
_entity_poly.entity_id
_entity_poly.type
_entity_poly.pdbx_seq_one_letter_code
_entity_poly.pdbx_strand_id
1 'polypeptide(L)'
;MNFLQEEIMNMKAIVNTNIVMEDHIILDGVILFDETIIEIKEKDNLEIPQNAEIIDARGNYTTPGFIDIHNHGCDGMWMFEKPKEVSAHFLEHGTTTTLCNIFYNMDLEGYLRGIETIRSFLKSEGPHTIIGFYMEGPYMNSKYGADSKNNKWNHPISEDEYRKLVDSAGDLVKVWCIAPEREGIEEFCRYAREVNPDVLFSVGHSEAKPDMIYKLKKYGLRNQTHIMNATGIVNPLCAENKPCGIRDCGPDEAVLYDNDIYAEMIVDK
;
A
#
# COMPACT_ATOMS: atom_id res chain seq x y z
N MET A 1 16.31 31.86 31.15
CA MET A 1 16.18 30.44 31.50
C MET A 1 14.81 30.00 31.00
N ASN A 2 14.69 28.80 30.42
CA ASN A 2 13.45 28.18 29.90
C ASN A 2 13.16 28.31 28.40
N PHE A 3 14.12 27.95 27.54
CA PHE A 3 13.81 27.39 26.21
C PHE A 3 14.51 26.03 26.10
N LEU A 4 15.81 26.01 26.41
CA LEU A 4 16.61 24.80 26.58
C LEU A 4 16.14 23.86 27.70
N GLN A 5 15.21 24.27 28.58
CA GLN A 5 14.74 23.40 29.68
C GLN A 5 13.41 22.71 29.32
N GLU A 6 12.67 23.24 28.33
CA GLU A 6 11.47 22.61 27.78
C GLU A 6 11.82 21.57 26.70
N GLU A 7 12.84 21.82 25.86
CA GLU A 7 13.32 20.83 24.85
C GLU A 7 13.79 19.52 25.49
N ILE A 8 14.33 19.57 26.71
CA ILE A 8 14.87 18.39 27.38
C ILE A 8 13.75 17.60 28.12
N MET A 9 12.52 18.11 28.22
CA MET A 9 11.48 17.48 29.04
C MET A 9 10.81 16.23 28.42
N ASN A 10 11.00 15.95 27.13
CA ASN A 10 10.33 14.85 26.44
C ASN A 10 11.28 13.88 25.72
N MET A 11 12.59 13.98 25.94
CA MET A 11 13.55 13.16 25.22
C MET A 11 13.53 11.71 25.73
N LYS A 12 13.64 10.77 24.79
CA LYS A 12 13.59 9.33 25.03
C LYS A 12 14.80 8.65 24.42
N ALA A 13 15.21 7.55 25.02
CA ALA A 13 16.29 6.71 24.49
C ALA A 13 15.85 5.24 24.44
N ILE A 14 15.94 4.61 23.27
CA ILE A 14 15.90 3.15 23.16
C ILE A 14 17.32 2.62 23.32
N VAL A 15 17.54 1.73 24.28
CA VAL A 15 18.86 1.18 24.61
C VAL A 15 18.86 -0.36 24.53
N ASN A 16 20.06 -0.96 24.50
CA ASN A 16 20.24 -2.41 24.50
C ASN A 16 19.43 -3.05 23.37
N THR A 17 19.61 -2.54 22.15
CA THR A 17 18.87 -2.96 20.96
C THR A 17 19.83 -3.26 19.79
N ASN A 18 19.40 -4.13 18.89
CA ASN A 18 20.02 -4.31 17.58
C ASN A 18 19.25 -3.47 16.56
N ILE A 19 19.86 -2.40 16.06
CA ILE A 19 19.17 -1.40 15.23
C ILE A 19 19.34 -1.79 13.77
N VAL A 20 18.22 -1.97 13.07
CA VAL A 20 18.21 -2.24 11.63
C VAL A 20 18.27 -0.91 10.87
N MET A 21 19.39 -0.69 10.19
CA MET A 21 19.60 0.42 9.26
C MET A 21 19.31 -0.05 7.84
N GLU A 22 19.34 0.87 6.87
CA GLU A 22 19.09 0.56 5.45
C GLU A 22 20.06 -0.48 4.88
N ASP A 23 21.33 -0.41 5.26
CA ASP A 23 22.43 -1.19 4.68
C ASP A 23 23.22 -2.05 5.68
N HIS A 24 22.97 -1.89 6.99
CA HIS A 24 23.65 -2.63 8.04
C HIS A 24 22.83 -2.75 9.33
N ILE A 25 23.38 -3.44 10.32
CA ILE A 25 22.81 -3.54 11.66
C ILE A 25 23.83 -2.98 12.66
N ILE A 26 23.38 -2.09 13.55
CA ILE A 26 24.16 -1.63 14.70
C ILE A 26 23.84 -2.53 15.89
N LEU A 27 24.83 -3.26 16.39
CA LEU A 27 24.69 -4.12 17.56
C LEU A 27 24.91 -3.32 18.85
N ASP A 28 24.12 -3.60 19.90
CA ASP A 28 24.11 -2.84 21.17
C ASP A 28 24.05 -1.32 20.93
N GLY A 29 23.07 -0.91 20.14
CA GLY A 29 22.85 0.48 19.74
C GLY A 29 21.97 1.26 20.73
N VAL A 30 21.99 2.57 20.54
CA VAL A 30 21.13 3.54 21.23
C VAL A 30 20.47 4.46 20.19
N ILE A 31 19.17 4.67 20.34
CA ILE A 31 18.39 5.64 19.55
C ILE A 31 17.93 6.74 20.51
N LEU A 32 18.35 7.98 20.27
CA LEU A 32 17.87 9.16 20.97
C LEU A 32 16.82 9.87 20.12
N PHE A 33 15.65 10.15 20.70
CA PHE A 33 14.52 10.68 19.93
C PHE A 33 13.54 11.47 20.81
N ASP A 34 12.74 12.30 20.16
CA ASP A 34 11.53 12.92 20.69
C ASP A 34 10.32 12.55 19.80
N GLU A 35 9.73 13.52 19.09
CA GLU A 35 8.84 13.29 17.95
C GLU A 35 9.61 12.84 16.70
N THR A 36 10.93 13.10 16.68
CA THR A 36 11.85 12.76 15.60
C THR A 36 13.07 12.02 16.13
N ILE A 37 13.70 11.24 15.27
CA ILE A 37 15.00 10.62 15.60
C ILE A 37 16.06 11.71 15.58
N ILE A 38 16.70 11.93 16.72
CA ILE A 38 17.76 12.93 16.90
C ILE A 38 19.12 12.31 16.55
N GLU A 39 19.38 11.11 17.09
CA GLU A 39 20.68 10.45 16.91
C GLU A 39 20.56 8.93 17.04
N ILE A 40 21.36 8.20 16.25
CA ILE A 40 21.49 6.74 16.30
C ILE A 40 22.98 6.41 16.32
N LYS A 41 23.44 5.65 17.33
CA LYS A 41 24.84 5.24 17.45
C LYS A 41 24.98 3.93 18.23
N GLU A 42 26.16 3.33 18.17
CA GLU A 42 26.60 2.32 19.15
C GLU A 42 26.61 2.92 20.56
N LYS A 43 26.27 2.11 21.56
CA LYS A 43 26.14 2.52 22.96
C LYS A 43 27.34 3.28 23.52
N ASP A 44 28.56 2.86 23.19
CA ASP A 44 29.78 3.49 23.72
C ASP A 44 30.07 4.86 23.07
N ASN A 45 29.33 5.23 22.03
CA ASN A 45 29.53 6.45 21.24
C ASN A 45 28.41 7.49 21.41
N LEU A 46 27.43 7.24 22.30
CA LEU A 46 26.31 8.14 22.55
C LEU A 46 26.15 8.41 24.06
N GLU A 47 26.22 9.68 24.43
CA GLU A 47 25.89 10.11 25.78
C GLU A 47 24.38 10.34 25.89
N ILE A 48 23.71 9.51 26.67
CA ILE A 48 22.27 9.67 26.92
C ILE A 48 22.06 10.79 27.94
N PRO A 49 21.26 11.81 27.63
CA PRO A 49 20.99 12.90 28.57
C PRO A 49 20.32 12.39 29.86
N GLN A 50 20.75 12.94 31.00
CA GLN A 50 20.45 12.37 32.32
C GLN A 50 18.95 12.28 32.66
N ASN A 51 18.11 13.07 32.00
CA ASN A 51 16.68 13.13 32.20
C ASN A 51 15.87 12.55 31.04
N ALA A 52 16.51 11.86 30.09
CA ALA A 52 15.81 11.13 29.06
C ALA A 52 15.06 9.92 29.66
N GLU A 53 13.86 9.64 29.15
CA GLU A 53 13.14 8.40 29.46
C GLU A 53 13.84 7.22 28.78
N ILE A 54 14.17 6.18 29.56
CA ILE A 54 14.90 5.02 29.03
C ILE A 54 13.93 3.88 28.71
N ILE A 55 14.00 3.40 27.47
CA ILE A 55 13.28 2.23 26.96
C ILE A 55 14.32 1.13 26.70
N ASP A 56 14.37 0.11 27.55
CA ASP A 56 15.27 -1.04 27.37
C ASP A 56 14.63 -2.08 26.43
N ALA A 57 15.22 -2.26 25.25
CA ALA A 57 14.76 -3.22 24.25
C ALA A 57 15.18 -4.68 24.55
N ARG A 58 15.97 -4.91 25.60
CA ARG A 58 16.34 -6.24 26.12
C ARG A 58 17.08 -7.12 25.10
N GLY A 59 17.92 -6.52 24.27
CA GLY A 59 18.67 -7.17 23.21
C GLY A 59 17.83 -7.54 21.98
N ASN A 60 16.57 -7.11 21.90
CA ASN A 60 15.74 -7.32 20.72
C ASN A 60 16.13 -6.37 19.57
N TYR A 61 15.48 -6.54 18.42
CA TYR A 61 15.65 -5.65 17.29
C TYR A 61 14.77 -4.40 17.41
N THR A 62 15.31 -3.27 16.97
CA THR A 62 14.52 -2.07 16.67
C THR A 62 14.64 -1.76 15.19
N THR A 63 13.49 -1.63 14.53
CA THR A 63 13.38 -1.36 13.09
C THR A 63 12.60 -0.07 12.88
N PRO A 64 12.67 0.54 11.68
CA PRO A 64 11.61 1.42 11.23
C PRO A 64 10.26 0.72 11.36
N GLY A 65 9.21 1.48 11.67
CA GLY A 65 7.86 0.94 11.68
C GLY A 65 7.46 0.44 10.30
N PHE A 66 6.75 -0.69 10.24
CA PHE A 66 6.38 -1.28 8.97
C PHE A 66 5.36 -0.42 8.23
N ILE A 67 5.45 -0.47 6.90
CA ILE A 67 4.51 0.17 5.97
C ILE A 67 3.78 -0.94 5.22
N ASP A 68 2.48 -1.08 5.49
CA ASP A 68 1.62 -2.01 4.76
C ASP A 68 0.76 -1.24 3.76
N ILE A 69 1.18 -1.26 2.49
CA ILE A 69 0.50 -0.53 1.43
C ILE A 69 -0.76 -1.23 0.93
N HIS A 70 -1.00 -2.50 1.28
CA HIS A 70 -2.12 -3.25 0.73
C HIS A 70 -2.73 -4.17 1.78
N ASN A 71 -3.74 -3.64 2.49
CA ASN A 71 -4.48 -4.41 3.48
C ASN A 71 -5.96 -4.03 3.58
N HIS A 72 -6.83 -5.04 3.68
CA HIS A 72 -8.28 -4.84 3.83
C HIS A 72 -8.76 -4.63 5.26
N GLY A 73 -8.01 -5.11 6.26
CA GLY A 73 -8.40 -5.12 7.66
C GLY A 73 -7.82 -6.30 8.43
N CYS A 74 -8.27 -6.47 9.67
CA CYS A 74 -7.74 -7.47 10.59
C CYS A 74 -8.86 -8.02 11.50
N ASP A 75 -8.70 -9.24 12.02
CA ASP A 75 -9.61 -9.86 12.99
C ASP A 75 -11.10 -9.80 12.62
N GLY A 76 -11.40 -9.98 11.32
CA GLY A 76 -12.77 -9.92 10.79
C GLY A 76 -13.39 -8.51 10.73
N MET A 77 -12.58 -7.47 10.95
CA MET A 77 -12.95 -6.07 10.81
C MET A 77 -12.38 -5.51 9.51
N TRP A 78 -13.23 -4.87 8.72
CA TRP A 78 -12.79 -4.13 7.54
C TRP A 78 -12.29 -2.74 7.92
N MET A 79 -11.17 -2.32 7.34
CA MET A 79 -10.56 -1.04 7.65
C MET A 79 -11.49 0.14 7.29
N PHE A 80 -12.22 0.04 6.18
CA PHE A 80 -13.18 1.07 5.76
C PHE A 80 -14.44 1.15 6.65
N GLU A 81 -14.69 0.17 7.53
CA GLU A 81 -15.80 0.18 8.50
C GLU A 81 -15.34 0.57 9.90
N LYS A 82 -14.17 0.07 10.32
CA LYS A 82 -13.62 0.21 11.67
C LYS A 82 -12.18 0.72 11.65
N PRO A 83 -11.92 1.90 11.09
CA PRO A 83 -10.56 2.37 10.86
C PRO A 83 -9.77 2.59 12.16
N LYS A 84 -10.45 2.97 13.26
CA LYS A 84 -9.81 3.19 14.56
C LYS A 84 -9.28 1.89 15.17
N GLU A 85 -10.14 0.87 15.24
CA GLU A 85 -9.82 -0.42 15.82
C GLU A 85 -8.77 -1.15 14.99
N VAL A 86 -8.92 -1.12 13.67
CA VAL A 86 -7.95 -1.72 12.74
C VAL A 86 -6.61 -1.00 12.84
N SER A 87 -6.59 0.34 12.87
CA SER A 87 -5.36 1.10 13.05
C SER A 87 -4.64 0.79 14.37
N ALA A 88 -5.38 0.62 15.47
CA ALA A 88 -4.79 0.25 16.75
C ALA A 88 -4.15 -1.15 16.68
N HIS A 89 -4.83 -2.12 16.05
CA HIS A 89 -4.29 -3.45 15.84
C HIS A 89 -2.98 -3.43 15.03
N PHE A 90 -2.89 -2.63 13.96
CA PHE A 90 -1.65 -2.50 13.19
C PHE A 90 -0.48 -1.95 14.04
N LEU A 91 -0.73 -0.94 14.88
CA LEU A 91 0.29 -0.39 15.78
C LEU A 91 0.78 -1.44 16.78
N GLU A 92 -0.12 -2.25 17.33
CA GLU A 92 0.22 -3.34 18.25
C GLU A 92 1.13 -4.41 17.60
N HIS A 93 1.10 -4.52 16.26
CA HIS A 93 1.89 -5.46 15.48
C HIS A 93 3.05 -4.80 14.72
N GLY A 94 3.42 -3.57 15.08
CA GLY A 94 4.61 -2.88 14.54
C GLY A 94 4.42 -2.22 13.17
N THR A 95 3.21 -2.21 12.62
CA THR A 95 2.89 -1.47 11.40
C THR A 95 2.43 -0.07 11.77
N THR A 96 3.21 0.94 11.36
CA THR A 96 2.97 2.34 11.70
C THR A 96 2.31 3.12 10.57
N THR A 97 2.29 2.57 9.37
CA THR A 97 1.71 3.22 8.19
C THR A 97 0.94 2.21 7.36
N THR A 98 -0.29 2.54 6.99
CA THR A 98 -1.15 1.72 6.14
C THR A 98 -1.83 2.54 5.06
N LEU A 99 -2.20 1.88 3.98
CA LEU A 99 -3.22 2.39 3.05
C LEU A 99 -4.50 1.58 3.23
N CYS A 100 -5.61 2.27 3.39
CA CYS A 100 -6.91 1.63 3.51
C CYS A 100 -7.35 1.06 2.16
N ASN A 101 -7.57 -0.25 2.12
CA ASN A 101 -8.17 -0.87 0.97
C ASN A 101 -9.70 -0.79 1.00
N ILE A 102 -10.29 -0.33 -0.11
CA ILE A 102 -11.74 -0.38 -0.34
C ILE A 102 -12.05 -1.52 -1.28
N PHE A 103 -12.80 -2.49 -0.78
CA PHE A 103 -13.04 -3.78 -1.44
C PHE A 103 -13.96 -3.67 -2.67
N TYR A 104 -13.58 -4.35 -3.76
CA TYR A 104 -14.21 -4.26 -5.08
C TYR A 104 -15.63 -4.79 -5.23
N ASN A 105 -16.16 -5.53 -4.25
CA ASN A 105 -17.53 -6.05 -4.34
C ASN A 105 -18.61 -5.01 -3.95
N MET A 106 -18.19 -3.82 -3.51
CA MET A 106 -19.09 -2.69 -3.29
C MET A 106 -19.55 -2.09 -4.61
N ASP A 107 -20.75 -1.51 -4.62
CA ASP A 107 -21.17 -0.61 -5.71
C ASP A 107 -20.56 0.77 -5.50
N LEU A 108 -20.77 1.68 -6.47
CA LEU A 108 -20.30 3.06 -6.40
C LEU A 108 -20.68 3.73 -5.07
N GLU A 109 -21.92 3.57 -4.62
CA GLU A 109 -22.38 4.15 -3.35
C GLU A 109 -21.63 3.57 -2.14
N GLY A 110 -21.31 2.27 -2.16
CA GLY A 110 -20.46 1.64 -1.15
C GLY A 110 -19.05 2.23 -1.12
N TYR A 111 -18.42 2.38 -2.28
CA TYR A 111 -17.12 3.03 -2.41
C TYR A 111 -17.14 4.46 -1.85
N LEU A 112 -18.14 5.26 -2.24
CA LEU A 112 -18.28 6.64 -1.78
C LEU A 112 -18.46 6.72 -0.25
N ARG A 113 -19.24 5.80 0.34
CA ARG A 113 -19.37 5.71 1.80
C ARG A 113 -18.06 5.34 2.48
N GLY A 114 -17.33 4.34 1.96
CA GLY A 114 -16.03 3.93 2.52
C GLY A 114 -15.00 5.06 2.48
N ILE A 115 -14.95 5.80 1.36
CA ILE A 115 -14.10 6.98 1.21
C ILE A 115 -14.43 8.01 2.28
N GLU A 116 -15.71 8.32 2.48
CA GLU A 116 -16.13 9.33 3.45
C GLU A 116 -15.86 8.90 4.90
N THR A 117 -16.04 7.62 5.22
CA THR A 117 -15.69 7.07 6.55
C THR A 117 -14.21 7.31 6.86
N ILE A 118 -13.31 6.95 5.93
CA ILE A 118 -11.88 7.13 6.14
C ILE A 118 -11.50 8.61 6.17
N ARG A 119 -12.06 9.43 5.27
CA ARG A 119 -11.84 10.90 5.31
C ARG A 119 -12.23 11.49 6.66
N SER A 120 -13.37 11.09 7.19
CA SER A 120 -13.85 11.58 8.49
C SER A 120 -12.94 11.10 9.61
N PHE A 121 -12.46 9.85 9.55
CA PHE A 121 -11.52 9.32 10.52
C PHE A 121 -10.16 10.04 10.50
N LEU A 122 -9.62 10.38 9.32
CA LEU A 122 -8.36 11.12 9.18
C LEU A 122 -8.41 12.55 9.77
N LYS A 123 -9.61 13.08 10.03
CA LYS A 123 -9.81 14.37 10.72
C LYS A 123 -9.95 14.21 12.24
N SER A 124 -10.02 12.99 12.74
CA SER A 124 -10.18 12.71 14.17
C SER A 124 -8.84 12.87 14.91
N GLU A 125 -8.91 13.18 16.20
CA GLU A 125 -7.73 13.27 17.05
C GLU A 125 -7.25 11.88 17.47
N GLY A 126 -5.93 11.71 17.56
CA GLY A 126 -5.28 10.52 18.07
C GLY A 126 -4.39 9.83 17.03
N PRO A 127 -3.51 8.93 17.47
CA PRO A 127 -2.61 8.21 16.59
C PRO A 127 -3.40 7.27 15.68
N HIS A 128 -3.00 7.23 14.40
CA HIS A 128 -3.49 6.25 13.45
C HIS A 128 -2.40 5.89 12.42
N THR A 129 -2.57 4.77 11.74
CA THR A 129 -1.63 4.27 10.71
C THR A 129 -2.05 4.68 9.31
N ILE A 130 -3.33 4.97 9.09
CA ILE A 130 -3.89 5.19 7.75
C ILE A 130 -3.41 6.53 7.18
N ILE A 131 -2.82 6.53 5.98
CA ILE A 131 -2.37 7.77 5.29
C ILE A 131 -3.04 8.00 3.93
N GLY A 132 -3.99 7.13 3.55
CA GLY A 132 -4.66 7.20 2.26
C GLY A 132 -5.30 5.89 1.87
N PHE A 133 -5.56 5.74 0.58
CA PHE A 133 -6.19 4.55 0.00
C PHE A 133 -5.28 3.78 -0.94
N TYR A 134 -5.40 2.46 -0.84
CA TYR A 134 -5.07 1.53 -1.89
C TYR A 134 -6.37 1.03 -2.49
N MET A 135 -6.74 1.53 -3.65
CA MET A 135 -8.00 1.15 -4.27
C MET A 135 -7.78 -0.16 -5.04
N GLU A 136 -8.06 -1.31 -4.41
CA GLU A 136 -8.07 -2.58 -5.14
C GLU A 136 -9.34 -2.66 -6.00
N GLY A 137 -9.27 -2.13 -7.23
CA GLY A 137 -10.40 -1.94 -8.12
C GLY A 137 -10.89 -0.49 -8.17
N PRO A 138 -12.08 -0.24 -8.76
CA PRO A 138 -13.04 -1.26 -9.20
C PRO A 138 -12.73 -1.90 -10.56
N TYR A 139 -11.88 -1.27 -11.37
CA TYR A 139 -11.68 -1.66 -12.78
C TYR A 139 -10.67 -2.79 -12.96
N MET A 140 -11.02 -3.96 -12.41
CA MET A 140 -10.27 -5.21 -12.49
C MET A 140 -10.95 -6.24 -13.41
N ASN A 141 -10.26 -7.32 -13.76
CA ASN A 141 -10.82 -8.42 -14.52
C ASN A 141 -11.60 -9.35 -13.58
N SER A 142 -12.92 -9.43 -13.77
CA SER A 142 -13.80 -10.19 -12.90
C SER A 142 -13.60 -11.71 -12.97
N LYS A 143 -12.75 -12.24 -13.86
CA LYS A 143 -12.39 -13.66 -13.86
C LYS A 143 -11.49 -14.05 -12.69
N TYR A 144 -10.75 -13.08 -12.13
CA TYR A 144 -9.70 -13.33 -11.15
C TYR A 144 -10.06 -12.74 -9.78
N GLY A 145 -9.62 -13.42 -8.72
CA GLY A 145 -9.84 -13.00 -7.33
C GLY A 145 -10.80 -13.90 -6.55
N ALA A 146 -10.69 -13.84 -5.22
CA ALA A 146 -11.40 -14.70 -4.28
C ALA A 146 -12.93 -14.52 -4.31
N ASP A 147 -13.42 -13.31 -4.60
CA ASP A 147 -14.85 -12.95 -4.66
C ASP A 147 -15.27 -12.50 -6.07
N SER A 148 -14.60 -13.03 -7.10
CA SER A 148 -14.84 -12.74 -8.52
C SER A 148 -16.32 -12.81 -8.94
N LYS A 149 -17.08 -13.73 -8.36
CA LYS A 149 -18.51 -13.95 -8.68
C LYS A 149 -19.43 -12.82 -8.23
N ASN A 150 -19.04 -12.05 -7.22
CA ASN A 150 -19.82 -10.94 -6.68
C ASN A 150 -19.28 -9.58 -7.13
N ASN A 151 -18.33 -9.56 -8.07
CA ASN A 151 -17.81 -8.33 -8.63
C ASN A 151 -18.91 -7.56 -9.40
N LYS A 152 -19.26 -6.37 -8.89
CA LYS A 152 -20.30 -5.50 -9.45
C LYS A 152 -19.83 -4.62 -10.62
N TRP A 153 -18.54 -4.66 -10.97
CA TRP A 153 -17.89 -3.75 -11.91
C TRP A 153 -17.50 -4.40 -13.23
N ASN A 154 -18.11 -5.54 -13.58
CA ASN A 154 -17.88 -6.23 -14.85
C ASN A 154 -18.58 -5.55 -16.06
N HIS A 155 -19.34 -4.47 -15.83
CA HIS A 155 -19.88 -3.64 -16.91
C HIS A 155 -18.78 -2.76 -17.54
N PRO A 156 -19.00 -2.21 -18.75
CA PRO A 156 -18.05 -1.28 -19.38
C PRO A 156 -17.68 -0.12 -18.46
N ILE A 157 -16.42 0.33 -18.53
CA ILE A 157 -15.94 1.46 -17.74
C ILE A 157 -16.72 2.71 -18.16
N SER A 158 -17.36 3.36 -17.18
CA SER A 158 -18.15 4.57 -17.39
C SER A 158 -17.42 5.80 -16.89
N GLU A 159 -17.34 6.82 -17.74
CA GLU A 159 -16.75 8.12 -17.40
C GLU A 159 -17.45 8.80 -16.23
N ASP A 160 -18.79 8.77 -16.22
CA ASP A 160 -19.56 9.35 -15.13
C ASP A 160 -19.32 8.66 -13.79
N GLU A 161 -19.02 7.36 -13.79
CA GLU A 161 -18.74 6.59 -12.58
C GLU A 161 -17.32 6.85 -12.07
N TYR A 162 -16.32 6.73 -12.94
CA TYR A 162 -14.94 6.90 -12.49
C TYR A 162 -14.66 8.34 -12.07
N ARG A 163 -15.29 9.34 -12.71
CA ARG A 163 -15.10 10.74 -12.32
C ARG A 163 -15.61 10.97 -10.91
N LYS A 164 -16.82 10.52 -10.59
CA LYS A 164 -17.37 10.59 -9.23
C LYS A 164 -16.47 9.91 -8.22
N LEU A 165 -15.94 8.74 -8.55
CA LEU A 165 -15.09 7.97 -7.66
C LEU A 165 -13.74 8.66 -7.41
N VAL A 166 -13.06 9.07 -8.48
CA VAL A 166 -11.76 9.76 -8.44
C VAL A 166 -11.89 11.11 -7.75
N ASP A 167 -12.89 11.91 -8.10
CA ASP A 167 -13.13 13.23 -7.51
C ASP A 167 -13.49 13.11 -6.03
N SER A 168 -14.27 12.08 -5.69
CA SER A 168 -14.58 11.78 -4.30
C SER A 168 -13.32 11.46 -3.53
N ALA A 169 -12.43 10.58 -3.99
CA ALA A 169 -11.27 10.17 -3.21
C ALA A 169 -10.11 11.20 -3.24
N GLY A 170 -9.95 11.92 -4.35
CA GLY A 170 -8.96 12.98 -4.53
C GLY A 170 -7.51 12.52 -4.32
N ASP A 171 -6.76 13.33 -3.58
CA ASP A 171 -5.33 13.13 -3.26
C ASP A 171 -5.08 12.03 -2.20
N LEU A 172 -6.14 11.53 -1.55
CA LEU A 172 -6.04 10.43 -0.60
C LEU A 172 -5.72 9.11 -1.28
N VAL A 173 -6.05 8.92 -2.57
CA VAL A 173 -5.67 7.69 -3.27
C VAL A 173 -4.20 7.69 -3.59
N LYS A 174 -3.47 6.70 -3.08
CA LYS A 174 -2.05 6.52 -3.38
C LYS A 174 -1.84 5.50 -4.50
N VAL A 175 -2.68 4.47 -4.55
CA VAL A 175 -2.59 3.41 -5.56
C VAL A 175 -3.98 3.01 -6.06
N TRP A 176 -4.10 2.79 -7.37
CA TRP A 176 -5.23 2.09 -7.99
C TRP A 176 -4.76 0.73 -8.55
N CYS A 177 -5.31 -0.38 -8.08
CA CYS A 177 -5.20 -1.68 -8.74
C CYS A 177 -6.17 -1.73 -9.92
N ILE A 178 -5.65 -2.08 -11.09
CA ILE A 178 -6.40 -2.11 -12.34
C ILE A 178 -6.04 -3.35 -13.16
N ALA A 179 -6.94 -3.71 -14.07
CA ALA A 179 -6.69 -4.65 -15.14
C ALA A 179 -6.42 -3.89 -16.45
N PRO A 180 -5.15 -3.82 -16.93
CA PRO A 180 -4.77 -3.04 -18.11
C PRO A 180 -5.45 -3.47 -19.42
N GLU A 181 -5.97 -4.69 -19.48
CA GLU A 181 -6.69 -5.22 -20.64
C GLU A 181 -8.12 -4.68 -20.78
N ARG A 182 -8.64 -3.96 -19.78
CA ARG A 182 -10.00 -3.43 -19.82
C ARG A 182 -10.14 -2.28 -20.81
N GLU A 183 -11.17 -2.37 -21.65
CA GLU A 183 -11.56 -1.26 -22.53
C GLU A 183 -11.95 -0.02 -21.70
N GLY A 184 -11.38 1.13 -22.04
CA GLY A 184 -11.58 2.42 -21.34
C GLY A 184 -10.63 2.68 -20.16
N ILE A 185 -9.68 1.77 -19.87
CA ILE A 185 -8.82 1.92 -18.69
C ILE A 185 -7.81 3.08 -18.82
N GLU A 186 -7.40 3.39 -20.04
CA GLU A 186 -6.42 4.47 -20.30
C GLU A 186 -7.01 5.85 -19.99
N GLU A 187 -8.28 6.06 -20.33
CA GLU A 187 -9.05 7.27 -20.02
C GLU A 187 -9.21 7.45 -18.51
N PHE A 188 -9.50 6.36 -17.80
CA PHE A 188 -9.54 6.34 -16.34
C PHE A 188 -8.18 6.72 -15.73
N CYS A 189 -7.10 6.06 -16.15
CA CYS A 189 -5.75 6.35 -15.64
C CYS A 189 -5.35 7.80 -15.87
N ARG A 190 -5.64 8.33 -17.08
CA ARG A 190 -5.40 9.73 -17.41
C ARG A 190 -6.14 10.66 -16.47
N TYR A 191 -7.44 10.45 -16.26
CA TYR A 191 -8.23 11.32 -15.40
C TYR A 191 -7.79 11.26 -13.93
N ALA A 192 -7.52 10.06 -13.41
CA ALA A 192 -7.01 9.89 -12.06
C ALA A 192 -5.68 10.65 -11.84
N ARG A 193 -4.80 10.70 -12.85
CA ARG A 193 -3.56 11.51 -12.82
C ARG A 193 -3.79 13.01 -12.96
N GLU A 194 -4.82 13.43 -13.70
CA GLU A 194 -5.21 14.84 -13.78
C GLU A 194 -5.68 15.37 -12.42
N VAL A 195 -6.41 14.54 -11.65
CA VAL A 195 -6.90 14.89 -10.30
C VAL A 195 -5.80 14.75 -9.24
N ASN A 196 -5.00 13.69 -9.30
CA ASN A 196 -3.90 13.42 -8.39
C ASN A 196 -2.61 13.09 -9.15
N PRO A 197 -1.71 14.07 -9.37
CA PRO A 197 -0.45 13.86 -10.07
C PRO A 197 0.54 12.91 -9.38
N ASP A 198 0.27 12.46 -8.15
CA ASP A 198 1.13 11.52 -7.42
C ASP A 198 0.53 10.11 -7.33
N VAL A 199 -0.70 9.88 -7.84
CA VAL A 199 -1.31 8.55 -7.79
C VAL A 199 -0.54 7.55 -8.66
N LEU A 200 -0.35 6.35 -8.13
CA LEU A 200 0.27 5.23 -8.83
C LEU A 200 -0.79 4.23 -9.29
N PHE A 201 -0.43 3.42 -10.28
CA PHE A 201 -1.24 2.28 -10.70
C PHE A 201 -0.49 0.98 -10.45
N SER A 202 -1.28 -0.02 -10.07
CA SER A 202 -0.86 -1.38 -9.85
C SER A 202 -1.58 -2.30 -10.83
N VAL A 203 -0.85 -3.17 -11.53
CA VAL A 203 -1.50 -4.25 -12.30
C VAL A 203 -1.88 -5.38 -11.33
N GLY A 204 -3.12 -5.84 -11.40
CA GLY A 204 -3.60 -6.96 -10.59
C GLY A 204 -4.95 -7.43 -11.07
N HIS A 205 -5.36 -8.63 -10.68
CA HIS A 205 -6.63 -9.22 -11.15
C HIS A 205 -6.75 -9.12 -12.66
N SER A 206 -5.75 -9.64 -13.38
CA SER A 206 -5.52 -9.30 -14.78
C SER A 206 -4.93 -10.47 -15.56
N GLU A 207 -5.28 -10.53 -16.84
CA GLU A 207 -4.65 -11.36 -17.86
C GLU A 207 -3.93 -10.53 -18.93
N ALA A 208 -3.58 -9.28 -18.58
CA ALA A 208 -2.96 -8.33 -19.49
C ALA A 208 -1.65 -8.85 -20.06
N LYS A 209 -1.46 -8.57 -21.34
CA LYS A 209 -0.18 -8.78 -22.02
C LYS A 209 0.82 -7.70 -21.63
N PRO A 210 2.14 -7.97 -21.72
CA PRO A 210 3.18 -7.01 -21.36
C PRO A 210 3.03 -5.65 -22.03
N ASP A 211 2.64 -5.59 -23.31
CA ASP A 211 2.46 -4.35 -24.05
C ASP A 211 1.34 -3.45 -23.47
N MET A 212 0.26 -4.05 -22.96
CA MET A 212 -0.83 -3.33 -22.29
C MET A 212 -0.37 -2.72 -20.97
N ILE A 213 0.43 -3.47 -20.19
CA ILE A 213 1.01 -3.02 -18.92
C ILE A 213 1.98 -1.86 -19.17
N TYR A 214 2.94 -2.06 -20.09
CA TYR A 214 3.97 -1.06 -20.41
C TYR A 214 3.37 0.22 -20.99
N LYS A 215 2.27 0.13 -21.74
CA LYS A 215 1.54 1.30 -22.24
C LYS A 215 1.03 2.20 -21.10
N LEU A 216 0.67 1.63 -19.94
CA LEU A 216 0.16 2.40 -18.80
C LEU A 216 1.27 2.97 -17.89
N LYS A 217 2.54 2.60 -18.08
CA LYS A 217 3.68 3.20 -17.34
C LYS A 217 3.72 4.73 -17.46
N LYS A 218 3.32 5.28 -18.62
CA LYS A 218 3.25 6.74 -18.85
C LYS A 218 2.22 7.45 -17.96
N TYR A 219 1.27 6.71 -17.38
CA TYR A 219 0.31 7.21 -16.39
C TYR A 219 0.72 6.91 -14.95
N GLY A 220 1.88 6.29 -14.70
CA GLY A 220 2.33 5.95 -13.35
C GLY A 220 2.03 4.51 -12.92
N LEU A 221 1.78 3.58 -13.86
CA LEU A 221 1.84 2.16 -13.54
C LEU A 221 3.27 1.78 -13.14
N ARG A 222 3.45 1.42 -11.88
CA ARG A 222 4.76 1.19 -11.24
C ARG A 222 4.74 0.02 -10.26
N ASN A 223 3.62 -0.68 -10.14
CA ASN A 223 3.47 -1.75 -9.17
C ASN A 223 2.68 -2.92 -9.77
N GLN A 224 2.83 -4.10 -9.17
CA GLN A 224 1.94 -5.23 -9.33
C GLN A 224 1.37 -5.62 -7.97
N THR A 225 0.05 -5.78 -7.95
CA THR A 225 -0.71 -6.22 -6.79
C THR A 225 -0.45 -7.71 -6.59
N HIS A 226 -0.08 -8.10 -5.37
CA HIS A 226 0.17 -9.48 -4.92
C HIS A 226 0.65 -10.44 -6.03
N ILE A 227 1.90 -10.30 -6.47
CA ILE A 227 2.47 -11.06 -7.58
C ILE A 227 2.19 -12.56 -7.48
N MET A 228 1.90 -13.20 -8.62
CA MET A 228 1.45 -14.59 -8.75
C MET A 228 0.04 -14.88 -8.20
N ASN A 229 -0.66 -13.91 -7.60
CA ASN A 229 -2.03 -14.05 -7.15
C ASN A 229 -2.99 -13.33 -8.10
N ALA A 230 -4.12 -13.97 -8.40
CA ALA A 230 -5.18 -13.42 -9.25
C ALA A 230 -4.69 -12.89 -10.63
N THR A 231 -3.61 -13.45 -11.17
CA THR A 231 -3.12 -13.17 -12.52
C THR A 231 -3.31 -14.38 -13.43
N GLY A 232 -3.29 -14.14 -14.73
CA GLY A 232 -3.30 -15.23 -15.70
C GLY A 232 -2.73 -14.84 -17.05
N ILE A 233 -2.74 -15.81 -17.95
CA ILE A 233 -2.20 -15.68 -19.30
C ILE A 233 -3.28 -16.09 -20.27
N VAL A 234 -3.71 -15.17 -21.14
CA VAL A 234 -4.47 -15.56 -22.33
C VAL A 234 -3.48 -16.22 -23.27
N ASN A 235 -3.61 -17.53 -23.49
CA ASN A 235 -2.75 -18.25 -24.44
C ASN A 235 -3.43 -18.32 -25.82
N PRO A 236 -3.17 -17.38 -26.75
CA PRO A 236 -3.70 -17.43 -28.11
C PRO A 236 -3.05 -18.52 -28.98
N LEU A 237 -2.04 -19.24 -28.48
CA LEU A 237 -1.32 -20.31 -29.19
C LEU A 237 -1.93 -21.70 -28.95
N CYS A 238 -2.85 -21.83 -28.01
CA CYS A 238 -3.76 -22.99 -27.86
C CYS A 238 -5.19 -22.69 -28.36
N ALA A 239 -5.39 -21.56 -29.06
CA ALA A 239 -6.57 -21.39 -29.89
C ALA A 239 -6.53 -22.43 -31.02
N GLU A 240 -7.70 -22.96 -31.40
CA GLU A 240 -7.85 -23.92 -32.49
C GLU A 240 -6.99 -23.46 -33.69
N ASN A 241 -5.92 -24.21 -34.02
CA ASN A 241 -5.03 -24.04 -35.18
C ASN A 241 -3.69 -23.26 -35.02
N LYS A 242 -3.06 -23.17 -33.84
CA LYS A 242 -1.64 -22.76 -33.72
C LYS A 242 -0.74 -23.86 -33.14
N PRO A 243 0.58 -23.89 -33.49
CA PRO A 243 1.49 -24.86 -32.90
C PRO A 243 1.61 -24.64 -31.39
N CYS A 244 1.12 -25.61 -30.62
CA CYS A 244 1.32 -25.73 -29.18
C CYS A 244 2.82 -25.88 -28.90
N GLY A 245 3.38 -25.06 -28.00
CA GLY A 245 4.77 -25.22 -27.56
C GLY A 245 5.49 -23.97 -27.03
N ILE A 246 4.94 -22.76 -27.25
CA ILE A 246 5.47 -21.51 -26.67
C ILE A 246 4.49 -21.02 -25.61
N ARG A 247 4.97 -20.83 -24.38
CA ARG A 247 4.22 -20.19 -23.29
C ARG A 247 4.23 -18.68 -23.54
N ASP A 248 3.05 -18.06 -23.56
CA ASP A 248 2.90 -16.60 -23.65
C ASP A 248 3.26 -15.96 -22.29
N CYS A 249 3.51 -14.65 -22.25
CA CYS A 249 3.81 -13.91 -21.02
C CYS A 249 2.56 -13.16 -20.53
N GLY A 250 2.33 -13.17 -19.21
CA GLY A 250 1.28 -12.39 -18.55
C GLY A 250 1.86 -11.29 -17.66
N PRO A 251 1.06 -10.80 -16.70
CA PRO A 251 1.49 -9.74 -15.78
C PRO A 251 2.72 -10.09 -14.96
N ASP A 252 2.79 -11.32 -14.43
CA ASP A 252 3.89 -11.75 -13.56
C ASP A 252 5.24 -11.71 -14.31
N GLU A 253 5.30 -12.29 -15.51
CA GLU A 253 6.53 -12.28 -16.29
C GLU A 253 6.91 -10.86 -16.76
N ALA A 254 5.92 -10.02 -17.08
CA ALA A 254 6.15 -8.64 -17.48
C ALA A 254 6.78 -7.81 -16.36
N VAL A 255 6.32 -7.99 -15.12
CA VAL A 255 6.80 -7.28 -13.93
C VAL A 255 8.14 -7.82 -13.48
N LEU A 256 8.34 -9.14 -13.45
CA LEU A 256 9.63 -9.74 -13.12
C LEU A 256 10.75 -9.33 -14.10
N TYR A 257 10.39 -8.96 -15.33
CA TYR A 257 11.34 -8.50 -16.34
C TYR A 257 11.65 -7.00 -16.28
N ASP A 258 10.74 -6.17 -15.76
CA ASP A 258 10.83 -4.71 -15.79
C ASP A 258 11.24 -4.14 -14.43
N ASN A 259 12.50 -3.69 -14.32
CA ASN A 259 13.05 -3.13 -13.09
C ASN A 259 12.36 -1.85 -12.59
N ASP A 260 11.52 -1.20 -13.41
CA ASP A 260 10.77 -0.01 -12.97
C ASP A 260 9.38 -0.34 -12.40
N ILE A 261 9.03 -1.63 -12.26
CA ILE A 261 7.75 -2.06 -11.70
C ILE A 261 8.03 -2.88 -10.45
N TYR A 262 7.54 -2.41 -9.31
CA TYR A 262 7.60 -3.11 -8.04
C TYR A 262 6.59 -4.25 -8.00
N ALA A 263 6.86 -5.27 -7.20
CA ALA A 263 5.97 -6.41 -7.00
C ALA A 263 5.63 -6.53 -5.52
N GLU A 264 4.36 -6.38 -5.18
CA GLU A 264 3.86 -6.78 -3.86
C GLU A 264 3.90 -8.29 -3.73
N MET A 265 4.18 -8.79 -2.53
CA MET A 265 4.18 -10.22 -2.24
C MET A 265 3.55 -10.47 -0.88
N ILE A 266 2.59 -11.40 -0.83
CA ILE A 266 2.00 -11.87 0.41
C ILE A 266 2.87 -13.00 0.95
N VAL A 267 3.49 -12.79 2.11
CA VAL A 267 4.43 -13.75 2.74
C VAL A 267 3.83 -14.29 4.04
N ASP A 268 2.57 -14.70 3.96
CA ASP A 268 1.84 -15.28 5.08
C ASP A 268 2.20 -16.77 5.27
N LYS A 269 1.95 -17.30 6.47
CA LYS A 269 2.26 -18.69 6.85
C LYS A 269 1.10 -19.65 6.57
#